data_AF-A0AAV4HGD6-F1
#
_entry.id   AF-A0AAV4HGD6-F1
#
_cell.length_a   1.000
_cell.length_b   1.000
_cell.length_c   1.000
_cell.angle_alpha   90.00
_cell.angle_beta   90.00
_cell.angle_gamma   90.00
#
_symmetry.space_group_name_H-M   'P 1'
#
loop_
_entity.id
_entity.type
_entity.pdbx_description
1 polymer ?
#
loop_
_entity_poly.entity_id
_entity_poly.type
_entity_poly.pdbx_seq_one_letter_code
_entity_poly.pdbx_strand_id
1 'polypeptide(L)'
;MTIDDFNQAMGDKAKETLGYRKTKKTEWITPGTWRAIEDRKQIKKKILDTKSTRLKERFCAQYKEKDIEVKRSACKDQRNYKETFAQVAQNAAELGDMKSVYAITKKLRRDRGINQEIPVKAEVGTNITDEKRKLERWKEHFEKILNRFEPTTFADIPEAEVVLKSTWVILQ
;
A
#
# COMPACT_ATOMS: atom_id res chain seq x y z
N MET A 1 -45.88 -11.69 -25.19
CA MET A 1 -44.67 -11.30 -24.45
C MET A 1 -43.63 -12.36 -24.65
N THR A 2 -42.53 -12.03 -25.30
CA THR A 2 -41.37 -12.94 -25.36
C THR A 2 -40.64 -12.89 -24.02
N ILE A 3 -39.86 -13.92 -23.71
CA ILE A 3 -39.04 -13.97 -22.47
C ILE A 3 -38.07 -12.79 -22.42
N ASP A 4 -37.56 -12.35 -23.57
CA ASP A 4 -36.66 -11.20 -23.68
C ASP A 4 -37.36 -9.89 -23.29
N ASP A 5 -38.61 -9.69 -23.68
CA ASP A 5 -39.39 -8.51 -23.30
C ASP A 5 -39.57 -8.42 -21.78
N PHE A 6 -39.82 -9.56 -21.12
CA PHE A 6 -39.96 -9.63 -19.66
C PHE A 6 -38.64 -9.33 -18.95
N ASN A 7 -37.54 -9.94 -19.40
CA ASN A 7 -36.21 -9.71 -18.84
C ASN A 7 -35.78 -8.24 -18.99
N GLN A 8 -36.12 -7.62 -20.13
CA GLN A 8 -35.85 -6.22 -20.38
C GLN A 8 -36.66 -5.30 -19.45
N ALA A 9 -37.97 -5.53 -19.32
CA ALA A 9 -38.82 -4.76 -18.41
C ALA A 9 -38.38 -4.87 -16.93
N MET A 10 -37.99 -6.08 -16.50
CA MET A 10 -37.41 -6.31 -15.16
C MET A 10 -36.08 -5.58 -14.98
N GLY A 11 -35.20 -5.62 -15.98
CA GLY A 11 -33.93 -4.91 -15.98
C GLY A 11 -34.09 -3.39 -15.89
N ASP A 12 -35.03 -2.82 -16.63
CA ASP A 12 -35.31 -1.39 -16.63
C ASP A 12 -35.89 -0.92 -15.28
N LYS A 13 -36.82 -1.69 -14.70
CA LYS A 13 -37.38 -1.36 -13.39
C LYS A 13 -36.35 -1.51 -12.26
N ALA A 14 -35.50 -2.53 -12.31
CA ALA A 14 -34.39 -2.68 -11.38
C ALA A 14 -33.37 -1.54 -11.49
N LYS A 15 -33.07 -1.09 -12.70
CA LYS A 15 -32.18 0.06 -12.95
C LYS A 15 -32.78 1.38 -12.46
N GLU A 16 -34.08 1.58 -12.60
CA GLU A 16 -34.78 2.77 -12.10
C GLU A 16 -34.78 2.81 -10.56
N THR A 17 -35.08 1.67 -9.92
CA THR A 17 -35.22 1.58 -8.46
C THR A 17 -33.89 1.50 -7.71
N LEU A 18 -32.95 0.66 -8.18
CA LEU A 18 -31.69 0.38 -7.50
C LEU A 18 -30.50 1.14 -8.11
N GLY A 19 -30.58 1.53 -9.38
CA GLY A 19 -29.46 2.12 -10.11
C GLY A 19 -28.27 1.15 -10.28
N TYR A 20 -27.19 1.65 -10.89
CA TYR A 20 -25.92 0.91 -10.94
C TYR A 20 -24.99 1.34 -9.81
N ARG A 21 -24.31 0.37 -9.20
CA ARG A 21 -23.21 0.65 -8.28
C ARG A 21 -22.12 1.43 -9.02
N LYS A 22 -21.99 2.72 -8.71
CA LYS A 22 -20.89 3.55 -9.23
C LYS A 22 -19.59 3.07 -8.60
N THR A 23 -18.68 2.55 -9.41
CA THR A 23 -17.32 2.30 -8.97
C THR A 23 -16.61 3.64 -8.83
N LYS A 24 -16.05 3.91 -7.64
CA LYS A 24 -15.15 5.04 -7.48
C LYS A 24 -13.95 4.79 -8.39
N LYS A 25 -13.67 5.71 -9.31
CA LYS A 25 -12.43 5.66 -10.08
C LYS A 25 -11.28 5.75 -9.08
N THR A 26 -10.27 4.89 -9.24
CA THR A 26 -9.10 4.88 -8.38
C THR A 26 -8.39 6.22 -8.44
N GLU A 27 -8.03 6.76 -7.28
CA GLU A 27 -7.46 8.11 -7.13
C GLU A 27 -6.11 8.26 -7.85
N TRP A 28 -5.40 7.16 -8.08
CA TRP A 28 -4.08 7.15 -8.69
C TRP A 28 -4.06 7.03 -10.22
N ILE A 29 -5.20 6.72 -10.88
CA ILE A 29 -5.24 6.56 -12.35
C ILE A 29 -5.65 7.87 -13.02
N THR A 30 -4.81 8.34 -13.94
CA THR A 30 -4.99 9.59 -14.67
C THR A 30 -6.12 9.48 -15.72
N PRO A 31 -6.84 10.58 -16.05
CA PRO A 31 -7.86 10.57 -17.11
C PRO A 31 -7.36 10.11 -18.49
N GLY A 32 -6.08 10.30 -18.80
CA GLY A 32 -5.45 9.80 -20.02
C GLY A 32 -5.44 8.27 -20.09
N THR A 33 -5.04 7.61 -19.01
CA THR A 33 -5.03 6.15 -18.89
C THR A 33 -6.44 5.57 -18.97
N TRP A 34 -7.43 6.24 -18.37
CA TRP A 34 -8.84 5.87 -18.52
C TRP A 34 -9.33 5.91 -19.97
N ARG A 35 -8.91 6.93 -20.74
CA ARG A 35 -9.23 7.01 -22.18
C ARG A 35 -8.60 5.85 -22.96
N ALA A 36 -7.33 5.53 -22.71
CA ALA A 36 -6.67 4.38 -23.35
C ALA A 36 -7.34 3.03 -23.01
N ILE A 37 -7.84 2.87 -21.77
CA ILE A 37 -8.62 1.69 -21.36
C ILE A 37 -9.93 1.59 -22.16
N GLU A 38 -10.62 2.72 -22.35
CA GLU A 38 -11.86 2.77 -23.12
C GLU A 38 -11.60 2.46 -24.60
N ASP A 39 -10.56 3.04 -25.22
CA ASP A 39 -10.15 2.72 -26.60
C ASP A 39 -9.91 1.22 -26.77
N ARG A 40 -9.15 0.61 -25.85
CA ARG A 40 -8.89 -0.84 -25.85
C ARG A 40 -10.19 -1.64 -25.75
N LYS A 41 -11.16 -1.19 -24.94
CA LYS A 41 -12.47 -1.82 -24.80
C LYS A 41 -13.29 -1.74 -26.09
N GLN A 42 -13.25 -0.60 -26.78
CA GLN A 42 -13.92 -0.44 -28.08
C GLN A 42 -13.31 -1.37 -29.14
N ILE A 43 -11.98 -1.53 -29.18
CA ILE A 43 -11.33 -2.49 -30.09
C ILE A 43 -11.74 -3.92 -29.74
N LYS A 44 -11.79 -4.27 -28.45
CA LYS A 44 -12.25 -5.59 -28.00
C LYS A 44 -13.68 -5.88 -28.47
N LYS A 45 -14.57 -4.87 -28.43
CA LYS A 45 -15.92 -5.00 -28.97
C LYS A 45 -15.91 -5.31 -30.46
N LYS A 46 -15.11 -4.59 -31.27
CA LYS A 46 -14.95 -4.87 -32.71
C LYS A 46 -14.47 -6.30 -33.00
N ILE A 47 -13.57 -6.85 -32.17
CA ILE A 47 -13.09 -8.24 -32.28
C ILE A 47 -14.25 -9.25 -32.07
N LEU A 48 -15.14 -8.97 -31.11
CA LEU A 48 -16.26 -9.85 -30.78
C LEU A 48 -17.38 -9.77 -31.84
N ASP A 49 -17.64 -8.57 -32.37
CA ASP A 49 -18.70 -8.34 -33.35
C ASP A 49 -18.34 -8.88 -34.75
N THR A 50 -17.05 -8.95 -35.08
CA THR A 50 -16.58 -9.31 -36.42
C THR A 50 -16.50 -10.81 -36.64
N LYS A 51 -17.16 -11.32 -37.70
CA LYS A 51 -17.09 -12.73 -38.12
C LYS A 51 -15.95 -13.05 -39.10
N SER A 52 -15.44 -12.05 -39.83
CA SER A 52 -14.35 -12.22 -40.80
C SER A 52 -12.99 -12.41 -40.10
N THR A 53 -12.27 -13.49 -40.44
CA THR A 53 -10.95 -13.83 -39.89
C THR A 53 -9.91 -12.74 -40.13
N ARG A 54 -9.80 -12.23 -41.37
CA ARG A 54 -8.84 -11.18 -41.75
C ARG A 54 -9.01 -9.88 -40.95
N LEU A 55 -10.26 -9.44 -40.76
CA LEU A 55 -10.54 -8.23 -39.97
C LEU A 55 -10.30 -8.47 -38.48
N LYS A 56 -10.61 -9.66 -37.98
CA LYS A 56 -10.35 -10.07 -36.59
C LYS A 56 -8.86 -10.02 -36.28
N GLU A 57 -7.99 -10.51 -37.17
CA GLU A 57 -6.53 -10.42 -37.02
C GLU A 57 -6.04 -8.97 -36.92
N ARG A 58 -6.54 -8.07 -37.78
CA ARG A 58 -6.20 -6.65 -37.73
C ARG A 58 -6.60 -6.01 -36.39
N PHE A 59 -7.82 -6.26 -35.91
CA PHE A 59 -8.27 -5.73 -34.63
C PHE A 59 -7.51 -6.35 -33.46
N CYS A 60 -7.14 -7.63 -33.52
CA CYS A 60 -6.27 -8.26 -32.53
C CYS A 60 -4.88 -7.59 -32.46
N ALA A 61 -4.30 -7.22 -33.60
CA ALA A 61 -3.04 -6.48 -33.64
C ALA A 61 -3.18 -5.10 -32.98
N GLN A 62 -4.21 -4.34 -33.33
CA GLN A 62 -4.51 -3.04 -32.70
C GLN A 62 -4.76 -3.17 -31.20
N TYR A 63 -5.46 -4.23 -30.77
CA TYR A 63 -5.69 -4.51 -29.35
C TYR A 63 -4.38 -4.74 -28.59
N LYS A 64 -3.44 -5.49 -29.17
CA LYS A 64 -2.12 -5.73 -28.55
C LYS A 64 -1.35 -4.43 -28.36
N GLU A 65 -1.34 -3.55 -29.37
CA GLU A 65 -0.69 -2.25 -29.28
C GLU A 65 -1.30 -1.38 -28.17
N LYS A 66 -2.64 -1.27 -28.16
CA LYS A 66 -3.36 -0.55 -27.11
C LYS A 66 -3.20 -1.17 -25.72
N ASP A 67 -3.09 -2.49 -25.60
CA ASP A 67 -2.85 -3.17 -24.33
C ASP A 67 -1.47 -2.81 -23.75
N ILE A 68 -0.45 -2.70 -24.60
CA ILE A 68 0.88 -2.24 -24.20
C ILE A 68 0.82 -0.77 -23.75
N GLU A 69 0.12 0.10 -24.50
CA GLU A 69 -0.07 1.51 -24.14
C GLU A 69 -0.75 1.66 -22.78
N VAL A 70 -1.84 0.91 -22.54
CA VAL A 70 -2.58 0.90 -21.27
C VAL A 70 -1.69 0.43 -20.12
N LYS A 71 -0.90 -0.65 -20.31
CA LYS A 71 0.02 -1.13 -19.28
C LYS A 71 1.09 -0.11 -18.95
N ARG A 72 1.71 0.50 -19.97
CA ARG A 72 2.74 1.53 -19.78
C ARG A 72 2.20 2.76 -19.05
N SER A 73 1.03 3.26 -19.45
CA SER A 73 0.39 4.41 -18.82
C SER A 73 -0.03 4.13 -17.37
N ALA A 74 -0.62 2.96 -17.10
CA ALA A 74 -0.93 2.54 -15.74
C ALA A 74 0.31 2.41 -14.84
N CYS A 75 1.40 1.85 -15.35
CA CYS A 75 2.66 1.80 -14.60
C CYS A 75 3.23 3.18 -14.31
N LYS A 76 3.14 4.11 -15.28
CA LYS A 76 3.57 5.51 -15.10
C LYS A 76 2.74 6.21 -14.03
N ASP A 77 1.42 6.10 -14.10
CA ASP A 77 0.49 6.65 -13.13
C ASP A 77 0.76 6.12 -11.72
N GLN A 78 0.94 4.82 -11.57
CA GLN A 78 1.26 4.21 -10.29
C GLN A 78 2.60 4.71 -9.71
N ARG A 79 3.62 4.89 -10.57
CA ARG A 79 4.91 5.43 -10.16
C ARG A 79 4.77 6.87 -9.70
N ASN A 80 4.11 7.72 -10.47
CA ASN A 80 3.86 9.11 -10.13
C ASN A 80 3.09 9.23 -8.81
N TYR A 81 2.06 8.41 -8.62
CA TYR A 81 1.30 8.40 -7.37
C TYR A 81 2.19 8.09 -6.17
N LYS A 82 3.04 7.05 -6.24
CA LYS A 82 3.98 6.72 -5.16
C LYS A 82 5.04 7.81 -4.95
N GLU A 83 5.53 8.39 -6.03
CA GLU A 83 6.53 9.47 -6.02
C GLU A 83 6.01 10.70 -5.27
N THR A 84 4.76 11.10 -5.48
CA THR A 84 4.18 12.23 -4.75
C THR A 84 4.20 12.03 -3.24
N PHE A 85 3.90 10.83 -2.74
CA PHE A 85 4.02 10.54 -1.30
C PHE A 85 5.47 10.51 -0.84
N ALA A 86 6.39 9.97 -1.65
CA ALA A 86 7.81 9.96 -1.31
C ALA A 86 8.36 11.38 -1.14
N GLN A 87 8.00 12.30 -2.04
CA GLN A 87 8.37 13.71 -1.96
C GLN A 87 7.82 14.39 -0.71
N VAL A 88 6.53 14.17 -0.39
CA VAL A 88 5.94 14.74 0.84
C VAL A 88 6.59 14.15 2.09
N ALA A 89 6.94 12.86 2.08
CA ALA A 89 7.66 12.23 3.19
C ALA A 89 9.08 12.80 3.35
N GLN A 90 9.79 13.04 2.25
CA GLN A 90 11.12 13.67 2.28
C GLN A 90 11.04 15.08 2.90
N ASN A 91 10.12 15.92 2.42
CA ASN A 91 9.94 17.27 2.96
C ASN A 91 9.58 17.25 4.46
N ALA A 92 8.75 16.29 4.89
CA ALA A 92 8.42 16.13 6.31
C ALA A 92 9.65 15.71 7.15
N ALA A 93 10.52 14.86 6.60
CA ALA A 93 11.76 14.45 7.26
C ALA A 93 12.74 15.61 7.38
N GLU A 94 12.88 16.44 6.34
CA GLU A 94 13.70 17.65 6.34
C GLU A 94 13.21 18.66 7.41
N LEU A 95 11.90 18.74 7.64
CA LEU A 95 11.30 19.56 8.70
C LEU A 95 11.35 18.91 10.10
N GLY A 96 11.83 17.67 10.21
CA GLY A 96 11.87 16.91 11.47
C GLY A 96 10.51 16.36 11.94
N ASP A 97 9.46 16.42 11.11
CA ASP A 97 8.13 15.88 11.46
C ASP A 97 8.06 14.36 11.19
N MET A 98 8.64 13.61 12.12
CA MET A 98 8.66 12.14 12.06
C MET A 98 7.26 11.51 12.13
N LYS A 99 6.28 12.21 12.72
CA LYS A 99 4.88 11.73 12.76
C LYS A 99 4.29 11.71 11.35
N SER A 100 4.52 12.78 10.58
CA SER A 100 4.07 12.84 9.18
C SER A 100 4.82 11.85 8.29
N VAL A 101 6.13 11.70 8.45
CA VAL A 101 6.93 10.68 7.74
C VAL A 101 6.35 9.28 7.97
N TYR A 102 6.08 8.93 9.23
CA TYR A 102 5.48 7.63 9.58
C TYR A 102 4.09 7.47 8.99
N ALA A 103 3.22 8.49 9.09
CA ALA A 103 1.87 8.45 8.57
C ALA A 103 1.84 8.27 7.03
N ILE A 104 2.73 8.95 6.31
CA ILE A 104 2.84 8.86 4.85
C ILE A 104 3.40 7.51 4.42
N THR A 105 4.46 7.04 5.09
CA THR A 105 5.03 5.70 4.86
C THR A 105 3.99 4.61 5.15
N LYS A 106 3.18 4.79 6.19
CA LYS A 106 2.05 3.91 6.50
C LYS A 106 0.98 3.95 5.42
N LYS A 107 0.65 5.11 4.85
CA LYS A 107 -0.26 5.25 3.70
C LYS A 107 0.29 4.55 2.44
N LEU A 108 1.57 4.71 2.14
CA LEU A 108 2.26 4.01 1.04
C LEU A 108 2.21 2.48 1.19
N ARG A 109 2.34 1.98 2.43
CA ARG A 109 2.21 0.56 2.74
C ARG A 109 0.76 0.06 2.67
N ARG A 110 -0.24 0.93 2.87
CA ARG A 110 -1.65 0.59 3.17
C ARG A 110 -2.40 -0.14 2.06
N ASP A 111 -1.80 -0.34 0.89
CA ASP A 111 -2.32 -1.24 -0.16
C ASP A 111 -2.16 -2.74 0.19
N ARG A 112 -1.41 -3.07 1.24
CA ARG A 112 -1.36 -4.41 1.84
C ARG A 112 -1.98 -4.35 3.22
N GLY A 113 -3.25 -4.75 3.27
CA GLY A 113 -4.10 -4.69 4.45
C GLY A 113 -3.41 -5.18 5.72
N ILE A 114 -3.68 -4.46 6.81
CA ILE A 114 -3.81 -4.89 8.21
C ILE A 114 -3.90 -3.56 8.99
N ASN A 115 -5.13 -3.05 9.13
CA ASN A 115 -5.47 -2.30 10.35
C ASN A 115 -6.01 -3.35 11.32
N GLN A 116 -5.15 -4.28 11.76
CA GLN A 116 -5.43 -4.92 13.03
C GLN A 116 -4.88 -3.95 14.06
N GLU A 117 -5.72 -3.51 14.98
CA GLU A 117 -5.20 -2.98 16.24
C GLU A 117 -4.23 -4.05 16.76
N ILE A 118 -2.94 -3.70 16.86
CA ILE A 118 -1.95 -4.63 17.39
C ILE A 118 -2.42 -4.94 18.82
N PRO A 119 -2.82 -6.19 19.14
CA PRO A 119 -3.31 -6.52 20.46
C PRO A 119 -2.18 -6.28 21.46
N VAL A 120 -2.42 -5.46 22.47
CA VAL A 120 -1.44 -5.26 23.55
C VAL A 120 -1.49 -6.50 24.44
N LYS A 121 -0.38 -7.21 24.56
CA LYS A 121 -0.28 -8.42 25.39
C LYS A 121 -0.03 -8.05 26.86
N ALA A 122 -0.77 -8.66 27.77
CA ALA A 122 -0.47 -8.67 29.19
C ALA A 122 0.79 -9.53 29.46
N GLU A 123 1.39 -9.43 30.66
CA GLU A 123 2.54 -10.27 31.06
C GLU A 123 2.24 -11.77 30.95
N VAL A 124 0.97 -12.18 31.12
CA VAL A 124 0.52 -13.58 31.05
C VAL A 124 0.09 -13.99 29.62
N GLY A 125 0.40 -13.17 28.61
CA GLY A 125 0.16 -13.49 27.19
C GLY A 125 -1.29 -13.30 26.71
N THR A 126 -2.19 -12.79 27.54
CA THR A 126 -3.57 -12.46 27.15
C THR A 126 -3.64 -11.15 26.36
N ASN A 127 -4.52 -11.07 25.37
CA ASN A 127 -4.72 -9.88 24.56
C ASN A 127 -5.66 -8.89 25.27
N ILE A 128 -5.23 -7.65 25.45
CA ILE A 128 -6.01 -6.57 26.05
C ILE A 128 -6.74 -5.80 24.93
N THR A 129 -8.07 -5.87 24.94
CA THR A 129 -8.94 -5.13 24.01
C THR A 129 -9.28 -3.73 24.51
N ASP A 130 -9.47 -3.54 25.82
CA ASP A 130 -9.94 -2.29 26.42
C ASP A 130 -8.88 -1.19 26.50
N GLU A 131 -9.21 0.04 26.11
CA GLU A 131 -8.28 1.18 26.10
C GLU A 131 -7.71 1.55 27.48
N LYS A 132 -8.55 1.56 28.52
CA LYS A 132 -8.10 1.87 29.89
C LYS A 132 -7.05 0.88 30.39
N ARG A 133 -7.29 -0.42 30.15
CA ARG A 133 -6.35 -1.49 30.49
C ARG A 133 -5.09 -1.47 29.65
N LYS A 134 -5.18 -1.05 28.37
CA LYS A 134 -3.99 -0.78 27.55
C LYS A 134 -3.16 0.31 28.24
N LEU A 135 -3.76 1.41 28.69
CA LEU A 135 -3.04 2.50 29.33
C LEU A 135 -2.35 2.07 30.65
N GLU A 136 -3.06 1.32 31.50
CA GLU A 136 -2.52 0.74 32.74
C GLU A 136 -1.33 -0.18 32.45
N ARG A 137 -1.46 -1.06 31.46
CA ARG A 137 -0.38 -1.96 31.05
C ARG A 137 0.85 -1.21 30.53
N TRP A 138 0.65 -0.12 29.79
CA TRP A 138 1.73 0.75 29.34
C TRP A 138 2.43 1.40 30.55
N LYS A 139 1.67 1.92 31.51
CA LYS A 139 2.21 2.50 32.75
C LYS A 139 3.11 1.51 33.50
N GLU A 140 2.62 0.28 33.75
CA GLU A 140 3.41 -0.77 34.42
C GLU A 140 4.70 -1.12 33.66
N HIS A 141 4.63 -1.25 32.34
CA HIS A 141 5.78 -1.60 31.51
C HIS A 141 6.86 -0.51 31.55
N PHE A 142 6.45 0.75 31.43
CA PHE A 142 7.37 1.88 31.47
C PHE A 142 7.93 2.11 32.87
N GLU A 143 7.14 1.96 33.94
CA GLU A 143 7.64 2.04 35.31
C GLU A 143 8.74 0.99 35.57
N LYS A 144 8.54 -0.26 35.15
CA LYS A 144 9.55 -1.32 35.29
C LYS A 144 10.83 -1.07 34.49
N ILE A 145 10.72 -0.47 33.31
CA ILE A 145 11.88 -0.21 32.45
C ILE A 145 12.64 1.04 32.88
N LEU A 146 11.94 2.12 33.20
CA LEU A 146 12.53 3.42 33.45
C LEU A 146 12.98 3.58 34.91
N ASN A 147 12.34 2.91 35.88
CA ASN A 147 12.66 3.00 37.30
C ASN A 147 13.51 1.81 37.78
N ARG A 148 14.57 1.45 37.05
CA ARG A 148 15.53 0.45 37.53
C ARG A 148 16.41 1.08 38.61
N PHE A 149 16.45 0.46 39.78
CA PHE A 149 17.40 0.82 40.84
C PHE A 149 18.84 0.62 40.35
N GLU A 150 19.78 1.39 40.90
CA GLU A 150 21.19 1.22 40.62
C GLU A 150 21.58 -0.24 40.90
N PRO A 151 22.23 -0.94 39.95
CA PRO A 151 22.61 -2.32 40.14
C PRO A 151 23.49 -2.44 41.39
N THR A 152 23.07 -3.26 42.36
CA THR A 152 23.79 -3.49 43.63
C THR A 152 25.13 -4.20 43.42
N THR A 153 25.30 -4.85 42.28
CA THR A 153 26.57 -5.39 41.82
C THR A 153 27.26 -4.35 40.94
N PHE A 154 28.37 -3.80 41.42
CA PHE A 154 29.32 -3.10 40.56
C PHE A 154 29.72 -4.05 39.43
N ALA A 155 29.75 -3.57 38.19
CA ALA A 155 30.28 -4.36 37.10
C ALA A 155 31.76 -4.67 37.42
N ASP A 156 32.14 -5.96 37.43
CA ASP A 156 33.54 -6.37 37.39
C ASP A 156 34.09 -5.99 36.01
N ILE A 157 34.44 -4.72 35.86
CA ILE A 157 35.18 -4.20 34.73
C ILE A 157 36.63 -4.63 34.98
N PRO A 158 37.20 -5.60 34.23
CA PRO A 158 38.62 -5.89 34.35
C PRO A 158 39.39 -4.59 34.08
N GLU A 159 40.25 -4.20 35.02
CA GLU A 159 41.14 -3.06 34.86
C GLU A 159 41.91 -3.26 33.56
N ALA A 160 41.89 -2.24 32.69
CA ALA A 160 42.37 -2.36 31.33
C ALA A 160 43.84 -2.78 31.32
N GLU A 161 44.09 -4.09 31.18
CA GLU A 161 45.42 -4.63 31.01
C GLU A 161 45.94 -4.16 29.65
N VAL A 162 46.78 -3.13 29.77
CA VAL A 162 47.95 -2.83 28.95
C VAL A 162 47.69 -2.66 27.46
N VAL A 163 47.69 -1.38 27.07
CA VAL A 163 48.23 -0.81 25.82
C VAL A 163 48.69 -1.89 24.83
N LEU A 164 47.88 -2.12 23.80
CA LEU A 164 48.36 -2.76 22.57
C LEU A 164 49.56 -1.95 22.08
N LYS A 165 50.78 -2.42 22.39
CA LYS A 165 52.00 -1.88 21.78
C LYS A 165 51.87 -2.12 20.28
N SER A 166 51.52 -1.06 19.57
CA SER A 166 51.48 -1.02 18.11
C SER A 166 52.91 -1.16 17.60
N THR A 167 53.38 -2.38 17.43
CA THR A 167 54.56 -2.65 16.59
C THR A 167 54.11 -2.56 15.15
N TRP A 168 54.15 -1.35 14.58
CA TRP A 168 54.24 -1.16 13.15
C TRP A 168 55.60 -1.69 12.70
N VAL A 169 55.64 -2.96 12.29
CA VAL A 169 56.75 -3.49 11.51
C VAL A 169 56.61 -2.92 10.10
N ILE A 170 57.40 -1.89 9.81
CA ILE A 170 57.59 -1.37 8.45
C ILE A 170 58.57 -2.32 7.75
N LEU A 171 58.11 -3.01 6.71
CA LEU A 171 58.95 -3.76 5.77
C LEU A 171 59.45 -2.81 4.68
N GLN A 172 60.77 -2.60 4.61
CA GLN A 172 61.51 -2.35 3.35
C GLN A 172 61.81 -3.69 2.69
#